data_AF-A0A1V6T079-F1
#
_entry.id   AF-A0A1V6T079-F1
#
_cell.length_a   1.000
_cell.length_b   1.000
_cell.length_c   1.000
_cell.angle_alpha   90.00
_cell.angle_beta   90.00
_cell.angle_gamma   90.00
#
_symmetry.space_group_name_H-M   'P 1'
#
loop_
_entity.id
_entity.type
_entity.pdbx_description
1 polymer ?
#
loop_
_entity_poly.entity_id
_entity_poly.type
_entity_poly.pdbx_seq_one_letter_code
_entity_poly.pdbx_strand_id
1 'polypeptide(L)'
;MPTYNQMFEARQTFKPVRQYGESDGNYGIFWGLIYYNDLIFERDILADVIIAEYKFRQTLQQKETLERNIRALGKLPENDEDEKRLQLCYEELETVKRNHSQNEQKMFADESMIPPGPLKRDYDAMRQDPTWYLRKELIEDCASRGGCCARGCDCCKYRAFAYYRRGVGHCTAGCGCCASERGFEYTAGEKEQTVEQLDTMLRSRNPSYVVKMAEAYFVKPPEQKVQKVPEQVQEKKVQKKKVWWKQLF
;
A
#
# COMPACT_ATOMS: atom_id res chain seq x y z
N MET A 1 15.53 -13.64 28.50
CA MET A 1 14.79 -12.98 27.40
C MET A 1 15.82 -12.32 26.49
N PRO A 2 15.81 -12.55 25.17
CA PRO A 2 16.65 -11.79 24.23
C PRO A 2 16.39 -10.29 24.41
N THR A 3 17.43 -9.46 24.32
CA THR A 3 17.24 -8.01 24.33
C THR A 3 16.49 -7.58 23.09
N TYR A 4 15.76 -6.46 23.17
CA TYR A 4 14.99 -5.90 22.07
C TYR A 4 15.79 -5.85 20.76
N ASN A 5 17.06 -5.43 20.83
CA ASN A 5 17.99 -5.35 19.70
C ASN A 5 18.35 -6.70 19.04
N GLN A 6 18.16 -7.83 19.73
CA GLN A 6 18.45 -9.17 19.22
C GLN A 6 17.27 -9.77 18.42
N MET A 7 16.09 -9.15 18.47
CA MET A 7 14.88 -9.63 17.76
C MET A 7 14.76 -9.10 16.33
N PHE A 8 15.57 -8.12 15.94
CA PHE A 8 15.48 -7.44 14.64
C PHE A 8 16.69 -7.79 13.78
N GLU A 9 16.44 -8.04 12.49
CA GLU A 9 17.50 -8.38 11.55
C GLU A 9 18.55 -7.28 11.49
N ALA A 10 19.84 -7.65 11.47
CA ALA A 10 20.96 -6.69 11.42
C ALA A 10 20.95 -5.74 10.21
N ARG A 11 19.99 -5.89 9.28
CA ARG A 11 19.86 -5.16 8.03
C ARG A 11 18.67 -4.19 7.96
N GLN A 12 17.85 -4.08 9.01
CA GLN A 12 16.75 -3.10 9.02
C GLN A 12 17.27 -1.68 9.25
N THR A 13 16.68 -0.74 8.52
CA THR A 13 16.97 0.70 8.56
C THR A 13 16.28 1.37 9.75
N PHE A 14 15.06 0.91 10.05
CA PHE A 14 14.31 1.29 11.23
C PHE A 14 14.56 0.33 12.39
N LYS A 15 14.79 0.91 13.57
CA LYS A 15 14.86 0.17 14.84
C LYS A 15 14.09 0.96 15.87
N PRO A 16 13.27 0.35 16.71
CA PRO A 16 12.65 1.11 17.79
C PRO A 16 13.70 1.51 18.82
N VAL A 17 13.42 2.57 19.58
CA VAL A 17 14.29 3.00 20.68
C VAL A 17 14.42 1.91 21.75
N ARG A 18 15.50 1.97 22.54
CA ARG A 18 15.80 0.94 23.58
C ARG A 18 14.67 0.75 24.60
N GLN A 19 13.90 1.80 24.89
CA GLN A 19 12.80 1.84 25.85
C GLN A 19 11.45 2.04 25.14
N TYR A 20 11.27 1.44 23.96
CA TYR A 20 10.05 1.63 23.18
C TYR A 20 8.82 1.22 23.99
N GLY A 21 7.96 2.19 24.29
CA GLY A 21 6.77 1.94 25.10
C GLY A 21 6.99 1.78 26.59
N GLU A 22 8.20 2.03 27.07
CA GLU A 22 8.55 2.07 28.48
C GLU A 22 8.60 3.53 28.95
N SER A 23 8.33 3.75 30.24
CA SER A 23 8.47 5.06 30.87
C SER A 23 9.95 5.29 31.19
N ASP A 24 10.52 6.42 30.77
CA ASP A 24 11.92 6.76 31.07
C ASP A 24 12.11 7.46 32.43
N GLY A 25 11.06 7.52 33.24
CA GLY A 25 11.07 8.13 34.58
C GLY A 25 11.03 9.66 34.62
N ASN A 26 11.37 10.37 33.53
CA ASN A 26 11.49 11.84 33.50
C ASN A 26 10.65 12.53 32.40
N TYR A 27 10.37 11.86 31.28
CA TYR A 27 9.75 12.43 30.07
C TYR A 27 8.53 11.65 29.58
N GLY A 28 8.09 10.62 30.31
CA GLY A 28 6.91 9.82 29.98
C GLY A 28 7.23 8.62 29.08
N ILE A 29 6.20 8.06 28.43
CA ILE A 29 6.35 6.90 27.55
C ILE A 29 6.71 7.37 26.15
N PHE A 30 7.87 6.94 25.65
CA PHE A 30 8.34 7.33 24.33
C PHE A 30 8.13 6.21 23.28
N TRP A 31 7.42 6.54 22.21
CA TRP A 31 7.08 5.64 21.09
C TRP A 31 7.85 6.02 19.83
N GLY A 32 9.18 6.00 19.89
CA GLY A 32 10.03 6.43 18.78
C GLY A 32 10.65 5.29 17.97
N LEU A 33 10.83 5.51 16.67
CA LEU A 33 11.68 4.70 15.82
C LEU A 33 12.94 5.48 15.41
N ILE A 34 14.08 4.82 15.50
CA ILE A 34 15.38 5.27 15.00
C ILE A 34 15.47 4.89 13.52
N TYR A 35 15.80 5.87 12.68
CA TYR A 35 16.06 5.76 11.25
C TYR A 35 17.55 6.00 10.98
N TYR A 36 18.20 5.05 10.29
CA TYR A 36 19.66 5.03 10.16
C TYR A 36 20.37 5.15 11.53
N ASN A 37 21.53 5.80 11.59
CA ASN A 37 22.40 5.68 12.76
C ASN A 37 21.91 6.45 13.98
N ASP A 38 21.07 7.51 13.89
CA ASP A 38 20.66 8.29 15.08
C ASP A 38 19.39 9.16 14.91
N LEU A 39 18.67 9.12 13.78
CA LEU A 39 17.51 10.01 13.61
C LEU A 39 16.27 9.40 14.25
N ILE A 40 15.69 10.07 15.25
CA ILE A 40 14.51 9.58 15.96
C ILE A 40 13.25 10.23 15.39
N PHE A 41 12.26 9.41 15.06
CA PHE A 41 10.95 9.83 14.60
C PHE A 41 9.87 9.28 15.52
N GLU A 42 8.89 10.12 15.85
CA GLU A 42 7.68 9.66 16.52
C GLU A 42 6.95 8.68 15.61
N ARG A 43 6.62 7.51 16.15
CA ARG A 43 5.88 6.47 15.45
C ARG A 43 4.57 7.01 14.86
N ASP A 44 3.93 7.93 15.58
CA ASP A 44 2.62 8.44 15.23
C ASP A 44 2.62 9.14 13.87
N ILE A 45 3.69 9.88 13.53
CA ILE A 45 3.90 10.48 12.20
C ILE A 45 3.87 9.41 11.10
N LEU A 46 4.55 8.28 11.33
CA LEU A 46 4.62 7.19 10.35
C LEU A 46 3.27 6.47 10.23
N ALA A 47 2.63 6.20 11.38
CA ALA A 47 1.34 5.54 11.45
C ALA A 47 0.25 6.35 10.73
N ASP A 48 0.19 7.66 10.96
CA ASP A 48 -0.78 8.55 10.35
C ASP A 48 -0.71 8.53 8.82
N VAL A 49 0.51 8.62 8.26
CA VAL A 49 0.74 8.54 6.81
C VAL A 49 0.29 7.19 6.24
N ILE A 50 0.59 6.08 6.92
CA ILE A 50 0.19 4.73 6.48
C ILE A 50 -1.34 4.58 6.50
N ILE A 51 -1.99 5.09 7.55
CA ILE A 51 -3.46 5.03 7.71
C ILE A 51 -4.14 5.89 6.66
N ALA A 52 -3.65 7.11 6.44
CA ALA A 52 -4.19 7.99 5.41
C ALA A 52 -4.05 7.38 4.01
N GLU A 53 -2.91 6.73 3.71
CA GLU A 53 -2.72 6.02 2.45
C GLU A 53 -3.71 4.86 2.30
N TYR A 54 -3.91 4.09 3.38
CA TYR A 54 -4.88 3.00 3.39
C TYR A 54 -6.31 3.50 3.15
N LYS A 55 -6.77 4.55 3.86
CA LYS A 55 -8.11 5.14 3.68
C LYS A 55 -8.30 5.71 2.27
N PHE A 56 -7.28 6.40 1.75
CA PHE A 56 -7.32 6.95 0.39
C PHE A 56 -7.44 5.84 -0.67
N ARG A 57 -6.62 4.79 -0.54
CA ARG A 57 -6.69 3.59 -1.38
C ARG A 57 -8.01 2.85 -1.24
N GLN A 58 -8.57 2.76 -0.03
CA GLN A 58 -9.85 2.10 0.22
C GLN A 58 -11.02 2.79 -0.49
N THR A 59 -11.10 4.12 -0.40
CA THR A 59 -12.13 4.87 -1.13
C THR A 59 -11.94 4.80 -2.64
N LEU A 60 -10.69 4.75 -3.14
CA LEU A 60 -10.44 4.53 -4.57
C LEU A 60 -11.00 3.17 -5.04
N GLN A 61 -10.71 2.10 -4.30
CA GLN A 61 -11.17 0.75 -4.61
C GLN A 61 -12.70 0.62 -4.56
N GLN A 62 -13.35 1.34 -3.64
CA GLN A 62 -14.81 1.43 -3.58
C GLN A 62 -15.37 2.14 -4.81
N LYS A 63 -14.82 3.29 -5.21
CA LYS A 63 -15.25 4.01 -6.43
C LYS A 63 -15.21 3.10 -7.65
N GLU A 64 -14.08 2.42 -7.89
CA GLU A 64 -13.95 1.52 -9.03
C GLU A 64 -14.96 0.37 -8.99
N THR A 65 -15.32 -0.11 -7.80
CA THR A 65 -16.28 -1.20 -7.61
C THR A 65 -17.69 -0.72 -7.89
N LEU A 66 -18.10 0.40 -7.32
CA LEU A 66 -19.40 1.03 -7.59
C LEU A 66 -19.56 1.39 -9.06
N GLU A 67 -18.53 1.96 -9.69
CA GLU A 67 -18.55 2.26 -11.13
C GLU A 67 -18.68 0.99 -11.99
N ARG A 68 -18.04 -0.12 -11.58
CA ARG A 68 -18.22 -1.42 -12.23
C ARG A 68 -19.65 -1.95 -12.05
N ASN A 69 -20.22 -1.84 -10.86
CA ASN A 69 -21.58 -2.27 -10.53
C ASN A 69 -22.62 -1.46 -11.32
N ILE A 70 -22.49 -0.13 -11.36
CA ILE A 70 -23.33 0.78 -12.17
C ILE A 70 -23.29 0.39 -13.65
N ARG A 71 -22.09 0.16 -14.21
CA ARG A 71 -21.94 -0.28 -15.60
C ARG A 71 -22.54 -1.66 -15.87
N ALA A 72 -22.57 -2.55 -14.88
CA ALA A 72 -23.16 -3.87 -15.01
C ALA A 72 -24.70 -3.80 -14.95
N LEU A 73 -25.24 -3.09 -13.97
CA LEU A 73 -26.68 -2.88 -13.80
C LEU A 73 -27.30 -2.13 -14.98
N GLY A 74 -26.62 -1.11 -15.52
CA GLY A 74 -27.09 -0.37 -16.69
C GLY A 74 -27.14 -1.17 -18.00
N LYS A 75 -26.67 -2.43 -18.02
CA LYS A 75 -26.80 -3.35 -19.16
C LYS A 75 -27.96 -4.33 -19.02
N LEU A 76 -28.57 -4.41 -17.84
CA LEU A 76 -29.69 -5.31 -17.58
C LEU A 76 -30.99 -4.70 -18.14
N PRO A 77 -31.97 -5.54 -18.53
CA PRO A 77 -33.28 -5.05 -18.92
C PRO A 77 -33.96 -4.33 -17.75
N GLU A 78 -34.67 -3.25 -18.08
CA GLU A 78 -35.30 -2.35 -17.11
C GLU A 78 -36.30 -3.10 -16.24
N ASN A 79 -36.07 -3.06 -14.92
CA ASN A 79 -36.99 -3.55 -13.91
C ASN A 79 -36.85 -2.70 -12.63
N ASP A 80 -37.96 -2.59 -11.87
CA ASP A 80 -38.05 -1.72 -10.69
C ASP A 80 -37.02 -2.05 -9.60
N GLU A 81 -36.56 -3.31 -9.51
CA GLU A 81 -35.58 -3.72 -8.50
C GLU A 81 -34.17 -3.25 -8.86
N ASP A 82 -33.76 -3.44 -10.10
CA ASP A 82 -32.45 -3.00 -10.60
C ASP A 82 -32.37 -1.48 -10.71
N GLU A 83 -33.47 -0.78 -10.99
CA GLU A 83 -33.51 0.69 -10.93
C GLU A 83 -33.23 1.20 -9.51
N LYS A 84 -33.87 0.60 -8.49
CA LYS A 84 -33.60 0.94 -7.08
C LYS A 84 -32.15 0.65 -6.70
N ARG A 85 -31.60 -0.51 -7.11
CA ARG A 85 -30.20 -0.86 -6.86
C ARG A 85 -29.23 0.11 -7.53
N LEU A 86 -29.55 0.53 -8.75
CA LEU A 86 -28.77 1.50 -9.50
C LEU A 86 -28.77 2.87 -8.80
N GLN A 87 -29.92 3.35 -8.35
CA GLN A 87 -30.06 4.58 -7.59
C GLN A 87 -29.23 4.54 -6.29
N LEU A 88 -29.31 3.44 -5.53
CA LEU A 88 -28.49 3.24 -4.33
C LEU A 88 -26.99 3.27 -4.65
N CYS A 89 -26.56 2.66 -5.75
CA CYS A 89 -25.15 2.70 -6.17
C CYS A 89 -24.68 4.13 -6.47
N TYR A 90 -25.53 4.97 -7.09
CA TYR A 90 -25.19 6.37 -7.35
C TYR A 90 -25.06 7.19 -6.07
N GLU A 91 -25.98 7.00 -5.11
CA GLU A 91 -25.94 7.67 -3.80
C GLU A 91 -24.69 7.27 -3.00
N GLU A 92 -24.34 5.98 -3.01
CA GLU A 92 -23.10 5.50 -2.39
C GLU A 92 -21.88 6.07 -3.12
N LEU A 93 -21.86 6.10 -4.46
CA LEU A 93 -20.74 6.63 -5.23
C LEU A 93 -20.49 8.10 -4.91
N GLU A 94 -21.53 8.92 -4.77
CA GLU A 94 -21.38 10.33 -4.39
C GLU A 94 -20.82 10.48 -2.97
N THR A 95 -21.24 9.64 -2.04
CA THR A 95 -20.67 9.59 -0.68
C THR A 95 -19.18 9.22 -0.72
N VAL A 96 -18.82 8.16 -1.46
CA VAL A 96 -17.43 7.71 -1.57
C VAL A 96 -16.56 8.76 -2.27
N LYS A 97 -17.07 9.48 -3.29
CA LYS A 97 -16.33 10.58 -3.93
C LYS A 97 -15.98 11.71 -2.96
N ARG A 98 -16.92 12.11 -2.09
CA ARG A 98 -16.67 13.11 -1.05
C ARG A 98 -15.60 12.63 -0.07
N ASN A 99 -15.75 11.40 0.43
CA ASN A 99 -14.77 10.80 1.35
C ASN A 99 -13.39 10.65 0.70
N HIS A 100 -13.34 10.31 -0.59
CA HIS A 100 -12.09 10.20 -1.34
C HIS A 100 -11.34 11.53 -1.42
N SER A 101 -12.06 12.63 -1.69
CA SER A 101 -11.50 13.98 -1.68
C SER A 101 -10.97 14.39 -0.30
N GLN A 102 -11.73 14.10 0.76
CA GLN A 102 -11.29 14.35 2.14
C GLN A 102 -10.04 13.52 2.50
N ASN A 103 -10.00 12.25 2.09
CA ASN A 103 -8.85 11.38 2.33
C ASN A 103 -7.62 11.82 1.54
N GLU A 104 -7.78 12.41 0.34
CA GLU A 104 -6.66 13.00 -0.40
C GLU A 104 -6.04 14.18 0.35
N GLN A 105 -6.89 15.06 0.91
CA GLN A 105 -6.45 16.19 1.72
C GLN A 105 -5.77 15.73 3.02
N LYS A 106 -6.35 14.73 3.70
CA LYS A 106 -5.75 14.13 4.91
C LYS A 106 -4.38 13.51 4.60
N MET A 107 -4.27 12.78 3.49
CA MET A 107 -3.00 12.21 3.03
C MET A 107 -1.95 13.30 2.81
N PHE A 108 -2.32 14.40 2.15
CA PHE A 108 -1.41 15.54 1.96
C PHE A 108 -0.97 16.18 3.29
N ALA A 109 -1.90 16.37 4.22
CA ALA A 109 -1.60 16.92 5.53
C ALA A 109 -0.62 16.02 6.32
N ASP A 110 -0.87 14.71 6.37
CA ASP A 110 -0.02 13.77 7.09
C ASP A 110 1.36 13.60 6.42
N GLU A 111 1.43 13.58 5.09
CA GLU A 111 2.72 13.59 4.36
C GLU A 111 3.54 14.86 4.66
N SER A 112 2.87 15.99 4.91
CA SER A 112 3.52 17.26 5.25
C SER A 112 4.07 17.28 6.68
N MET A 113 3.62 16.37 7.54
CA MET A 113 4.14 16.20 8.90
C MET A 113 5.45 15.41 8.94
N ILE A 114 5.84 14.76 7.84
CA ILE A 114 7.15 14.09 7.74
C ILE A 114 8.25 15.16 7.75
N PRO A 115 9.15 15.18 8.76
CA PRO A 115 10.15 16.24 8.87
C PRO A 115 11.10 16.27 7.66
N PRO A 116 11.51 17.47 7.20
CA PRO A 116 12.48 17.58 6.11
C PRO A 116 13.80 16.91 6.53
N GLY A 117 14.36 16.09 5.63
CA GLY A 117 15.58 15.34 5.95
C GLY A 117 15.73 14.07 5.12
N PRO A 118 16.63 13.16 5.52
CA PRO A 118 16.85 11.88 4.84
C PRO A 118 15.56 11.08 4.67
N LEU A 119 14.77 10.93 5.74
CA LEU A 119 13.51 10.19 5.71
C LEU A 119 12.54 10.72 4.64
N LYS A 120 12.30 12.04 4.61
CA LYS A 120 11.42 12.66 3.62
C LYS A 120 11.93 12.46 2.18
N ARG A 121 13.24 12.57 1.96
CA ARG A 121 13.83 12.34 0.64
C ARG A 121 13.65 10.90 0.18
N ASP A 122 13.85 9.93 1.07
CA ASP A 122 13.71 8.51 0.74
C ASP A 122 12.24 8.15 0.49
N TYR A 123 11.32 8.70 1.30
CA TYR A 123 9.89 8.63 1.05
C TYR A 123 9.52 9.19 -0.33
N ASP A 124 9.89 10.44 -0.62
CA ASP A 124 9.54 11.10 -1.89
C ASP A 124 10.12 10.37 -3.10
N ALA A 125 11.37 9.93 -3.01
CA ALA A 125 12.03 9.18 -4.08
C ALA A 125 11.34 7.83 -4.34
N MET A 126 10.94 7.12 -3.27
CA MET A 126 10.19 5.87 -3.39
C MET A 126 8.82 6.11 -4.04
N ARG A 127 8.11 7.19 -3.67
CA ARG A 127 6.78 7.51 -4.18
C ARG A 127 6.74 7.91 -5.67
N GLN A 128 7.89 8.21 -6.27
CA GLN A 128 8.01 8.44 -7.71
C GLN A 128 7.91 7.15 -8.53
N ASP A 129 8.20 6.00 -7.93
CA ASP A 129 8.03 4.70 -8.59
C ASP A 129 6.54 4.30 -8.60
N PRO A 130 5.88 4.20 -9.77
CA PRO A 130 4.47 3.79 -9.83
C PRO A 130 4.23 2.35 -9.30
N THR A 131 5.30 1.56 -9.16
CA THR A 131 5.26 0.19 -8.64
C THR A 131 5.73 0.06 -7.19
N TRP A 132 5.93 1.18 -6.49
CA TRP A 132 6.42 1.19 -5.10
C TRP A 132 5.65 0.27 -4.15
N TYR A 133 4.35 0.10 -4.39
CA TYR A 133 3.49 -0.70 -3.55
C TYR A 133 3.65 -2.21 -3.79
N LEU A 134 4.29 -2.63 -4.89
CA LEU A 134 4.57 -4.04 -5.24
C LEU A 134 5.83 -4.58 -4.58
N ARG A 135 6.29 -3.91 -3.52
CA ARG A 135 7.40 -4.38 -2.71
C ARG A 135 7.03 -5.66 -1.97
N LYS A 136 8.04 -6.48 -1.72
CA LYS A 136 7.90 -7.80 -1.08
C LYS A 136 7.12 -7.69 0.24
N GLU A 137 7.45 -6.71 1.06
CA GLU A 137 6.86 -6.52 2.39
C GLU A 137 5.34 -6.26 2.32
N LEU A 138 4.89 -5.51 1.31
CA LEU A 138 3.48 -5.17 1.10
C LEU A 138 2.70 -6.29 0.40
N ILE A 139 3.36 -7.03 -0.50
CA ILE A 139 2.81 -8.26 -1.09
C ILE A 139 2.56 -9.28 0.01
N GLU A 140 3.56 -9.54 0.86
CA GLU A 140 3.46 -10.48 1.97
C GLU A 140 2.40 -10.04 2.97
N ASP A 141 2.36 -8.75 3.33
CA ASP A 141 1.33 -8.23 4.23
C ASP A 141 -0.09 -8.36 3.65
N CYS A 142 -0.26 -8.14 2.33
CA CYS A 142 -1.52 -8.39 1.65
C CYS A 142 -1.90 -9.89 1.67
N ALA A 143 -0.93 -10.78 1.40
CA ALA A 143 -1.16 -12.21 1.39
C ALA A 143 -1.48 -12.76 2.79
N SER A 144 -0.74 -12.35 3.82
CA SER A 144 -0.94 -12.79 5.21
C SER A 144 -2.31 -12.41 5.78
N ARG A 145 -2.92 -11.34 5.26
CA ARG A 145 -4.28 -10.91 5.63
C ARG A 145 -5.38 -11.59 4.81
N GLY A 146 -5.05 -12.59 3.99
CA GLY A 146 -6.01 -13.26 3.09
C GLY A 146 -6.43 -12.40 1.89
N GLY A 147 -5.60 -11.42 1.50
CA GLY A 147 -5.87 -10.52 0.40
C GLY A 147 -5.67 -11.16 -0.98
N CYS A 148 -5.82 -10.33 -2.02
CA CYS A 148 -5.69 -10.75 -3.43
C CYS A 148 -4.34 -11.42 -3.75
N CYS A 149 -3.26 -11.02 -3.05
CA CYS A 149 -1.93 -11.60 -3.26
C CYS A 149 -1.81 -13.05 -2.80
N ALA A 150 -2.64 -13.53 -1.87
CA ALA A 150 -2.67 -14.95 -1.49
C ALA A 150 -3.34 -15.83 -2.55
N ARG A 151 -4.25 -15.25 -3.36
CA ARG A 151 -5.06 -15.99 -4.35
C ARG A 151 -4.47 -15.98 -5.76
N GLY A 152 -3.52 -15.10 -6.05
CA GLY A 152 -2.93 -14.99 -7.39
C GLY A 152 -3.87 -14.42 -8.45
N CYS A 153 -4.90 -13.62 -8.07
CA CYS A 153 -5.80 -12.98 -9.04
C CYS A 153 -5.17 -11.79 -9.78
N ASP A 154 -3.91 -11.44 -9.46
CA ASP A 154 -3.10 -10.38 -10.06
C ASP A 154 -3.68 -8.96 -10.06
N CYS A 155 -4.87 -8.72 -9.50
CA CYS A 155 -5.51 -7.40 -9.57
C CYS A 155 -4.70 -6.31 -8.85
N CYS A 156 -3.92 -6.66 -7.81
CA CYS A 156 -3.00 -5.71 -7.18
C CYS A 156 -1.88 -5.27 -8.13
N LYS A 157 -1.32 -6.22 -8.91
CA LYS A 157 -0.26 -5.94 -9.88
C LYS A 157 -0.76 -5.05 -11.03
N TYR A 158 -1.94 -5.33 -11.55
CA TYR A 158 -2.49 -4.58 -12.69
C TYR A 158 -2.97 -3.17 -12.35
N ARG A 159 -3.10 -2.82 -11.06
CA ARG A 159 -3.43 -1.45 -10.62
C ARG A 159 -2.36 -0.42 -10.97
N ALA A 160 -1.12 -0.82 -11.25
CA ALA A 160 -0.03 0.08 -11.61
C ALA A 160 -0.27 0.77 -12.97
N PHE A 161 -1.15 0.20 -13.79
CA PHE A 161 -1.55 0.74 -15.10
C PHE A 161 -2.85 1.54 -15.03
N ALA A 162 -3.41 1.75 -13.83
CA ALA A 162 -4.59 2.58 -13.66
C ALA A 162 -4.25 4.06 -13.94
N TYR A 163 -5.27 4.83 -14.34
CA TYR A 163 -5.13 6.26 -14.61
C TYR A 163 -4.69 7.08 -13.38
N TYR A 164 -4.88 6.54 -12.17
CA TYR A 164 -4.60 7.23 -10.91
C TYR A 164 -3.11 7.20 -10.57
N ARG A 165 -2.53 8.38 -10.34
CA ARG A 165 -1.13 8.53 -9.90
C ARG A 165 -0.93 8.29 -8.40
N ARG A 166 -2.00 8.36 -7.59
CA ARG A 166 -1.99 8.17 -6.14
C ARG A 166 -3.13 7.25 -5.73
N GLY A 167 -3.03 6.65 -4.54
CA GLY A 167 -4.04 5.74 -4.00
C GLY A 167 -4.04 4.33 -4.63
N VAL A 168 -3.09 4.04 -5.52
CA VAL A 168 -2.84 2.71 -6.06
C VAL A 168 -2.09 1.85 -5.03
N GLY A 169 -2.50 0.58 -4.91
CA GLY A 169 -1.89 -0.33 -3.95
C GLY A 169 -2.58 -1.67 -3.83
N HIS A 170 -2.24 -2.40 -2.77
CA HIS A 170 -2.85 -3.69 -2.43
C HIS A 170 -4.32 -3.56 -2.00
N CYS A 171 -5.05 -4.67 -2.02
CA CYS A 171 -6.47 -4.67 -1.67
C CYS A 171 -6.69 -4.24 -0.22
N THR A 172 -7.74 -3.45 0.00
CA THR A 172 -8.30 -3.10 1.29
C THR A 172 -9.69 -3.73 1.43
N ALA A 173 -10.41 -3.40 2.50
CA ALA A 173 -11.83 -3.71 2.66
C ALA A 173 -12.72 -3.21 1.50
N GLY A 174 -12.27 -2.20 0.74
CA GLY A 174 -12.98 -1.64 -0.41
C GLY A 174 -12.79 -2.39 -1.74
N CYS A 175 -12.01 -3.48 -1.75
CA CYS A 175 -11.67 -4.17 -2.99
C CYS A 175 -12.83 -5.04 -3.51
N GLY A 176 -13.37 -4.70 -4.68
CA GLY A 176 -14.41 -5.51 -5.35
C GLY A 176 -14.00 -6.96 -5.64
N CYS A 177 -12.73 -7.22 -6.01
CA CYS A 177 -12.25 -8.61 -6.21
C CYS A 177 -12.31 -9.42 -4.90
N CYS A 178 -11.92 -8.82 -3.77
CA CYS A 178 -12.06 -9.47 -2.47
C CYS A 178 -13.55 -9.64 -2.09
N ALA A 179 -14.41 -8.68 -2.40
CA ALA A 179 -15.83 -8.79 -2.10
C ALA A 179 -16.51 -9.90 -2.91
N SER A 180 -16.19 -10.02 -4.21
CA SER A 180 -16.68 -11.11 -5.06
C SER A 180 -16.25 -12.48 -4.55
N GLU A 181 -14.98 -12.63 -4.16
CA GLU A 181 -14.48 -13.87 -3.56
C GLU A 181 -15.18 -14.22 -2.25
N ARG A 182 -15.38 -13.21 -1.40
CA ARG A 182 -16.01 -13.39 -0.08
C ARG A 182 -17.52 -13.62 -0.16
N GLY A 183 -18.15 -13.26 -1.29
CA GLY A 183 -19.59 -13.33 -1.50
C GLY A 183 -20.40 -12.17 -0.89
N PHE A 184 -19.74 -11.17 -0.29
CA PHE A 184 -20.40 -9.99 0.26
C PHE A 184 -19.47 -8.77 0.31
N GLU A 185 -20.07 -7.58 0.26
CA GLU A 185 -19.37 -6.32 0.51
C GLU A 185 -19.40 -5.98 2.01
N TYR A 186 -18.31 -5.40 2.51
CA TYR A 186 -18.32 -4.88 3.87
C TYR A 186 -19.20 -3.62 3.94
N THR A 187 -19.96 -3.51 5.02
CA THR A 187 -20.66 -2.29 5.42
C THR A 187 -19.68 -1.16 5.71
N ALA A 188 -20.18 0.08 5.78
CA ALA A 188 -19.36 1.23 6.16
C ALA A 188 -18.69 1.06 7.54
N GLY A 189 -19.40 0.48 8.50
CA GLY A 189 -18.87 0.20 9.84
C GLY A 189 -17.75 -0.84 9.83
N GLU A 190 -17.92 -1.97 9.13
CA GLU A 190 -16.87 -2.99 9.00
C GLU A 190 -15.65 -2.46 8.24
N LYS A 191 -15.88 -1.62 7.21
CA LYS A 191 -14.82 -0.91 6.50
C LYS A 191 -13.98 -0.05 7.46
N GLU A 192 -14.61 0.69 8.38
CA GLU A 192 -13.89 1.50 9.39
C GLU A 192 -13.18 0.61 10.42
N GLN A 193 -13.81 -0.49 10.88
CA GLN A 193 -13.17 -1.44 11.79
C GLN A 193 -11.86 -2.01 11.22
N THR A 194 -11.76 -2.25 9.90
CA THR A 194 -10.48 -2.68 9.31
C THR A 194 -9.40 -1.61 9.40
N VAL A 195 -9.77 -0.32 9.39
CA VAL A 195 -8.83 0.79 9.58
C VAL A 195 -8.44 0.91 11.04
N GLU A 196 -9.38 0.77 11.98
CA GLU A 196 -9.11 0.76 13.42
C GLU A 196 -8.18 -0.39 13.83
N GLN A 197 -8.35 -1.57 13.22
CA GLN A 197 -7.45 -2.71 13.41
C GLN A 197 -6.04 -2.39 12.91
N LEU A 198 -5.91 -1.77 11.73
CA LEU A 198 -4.62 -1.33 11.21
C LEU A 198 -3.96 -0.30 12.15
N ASP A 199 -4.72 0.69 12.60
CA ASP A 199 -4.25 1.71 13.55
C ASP A 199 -3.76 1.08 14.86
N THR A 200 -4.54 0.15 15.42
CA THR A 200 -4.18 -0.62 16.63
C THR A 200 -2.87 -1.38 16.44
N MET A 201 -2.68 -2.02 15.28
CA MET A 201 -1.45 -2.76 14.98
C MET A 201 -0.24 -1.83 14.83
N LEU A 202 -0.40 -0.68 14.16
CA LEU A 202 0.66 0.32 13.99
C LEU A 202 1.03 0.99 15.32
N ARG A 203 0.06 1.21 16.20
CA ARG A 203 0.26 1.85 17.51
C ARG A 203 0.43 0.87 18.66
N SER A 204 0.63 -0.41 18.34
CA SER A 204 0.85 -1.46 19.33
C SER A 204 2.11 -1.20 20.15
N ARG A 205 2.10 -1.72 21.39
CA ARG A 205 3.29 -1.79 22.24
C ARG A 205 4.39 -2.66 21.64
N ASN A 206 4.02 -3.61 20.80
CA ASN A 206 4.97 -4.39 20.02
C ASN A 206 5.19 -3.69 18.67
N PRO A 207 6.36 -3.08 18.42
CA PRO A 207 6.58 -2.33 17.19
C PRO A 207 6.95 -3.20 15.98
N SER A 208 6.91 -4.53 16.10
CA SER A 208 7.23 -5.42 14.96
C SER A 208 6.43 -5.06 13.71
N TYR A 209 5.14 -4.73 13.88
CA TYR A 209 4.29 -4.35 12.76
C TYR A 209 4.64 -2.97 12.20
N VAL A 210 4.79 -1.96 13.07
CA VAL A 210 5.12 -0.60 12.60
C VAL A 210 6.51 -0.50 12.01
N VAL A 211 7.50 -1.25 12.50
CA VAL A 211 8.83 -1.33 11.89
C VAL A 211 8.73 -1.96 10.50
N LYS A 212 8.02 -3.09 10.35
CA LYS A 212 7.81 -3.72 9.04
C LYS A 212 7.15 -2.75 8.05
N MET A 213 6.11 -2.02 8.50
CA MET A 213 5.43 -1.06 7.64
C MET A 213 6.29 0.18 7.36
N ALA A 214 7.09 0.65 8.33
CA ALA A 214 8.00 1.78 8.14
C ALA A 214 9.07 1.45 7.08
N GLU A 215 9.64 0.25 7.11
CA GLU A 215 10.54 -0.25 6.06
C GLU A 215 9.88 -0.22 4.67
N ALA A 216 8.63 -0.68 4.60
CA ALA A 216 7.90 -0.77 3.34
C ALA A 216 7.49 0.59 2.76
N TYR A 217 7.11 1.54 3.63
CA TYR A 217 6.55 2.85 3.22
C TYR A 217 7.55 4.00 3.20
N PHE A 218 8.73 3.87 3.81
CA PHE A 218 9.63 5.02 3.95
C PHE A 218 11.08 4.75 3.56
N VAL A 219 11.50 3.48 3.50
CA VAL A 219 12.88 3.12 3.14
C VAL A 219 12.95 2.84 1.65
N LYS A 220 13.81 3.52 0.90
CA LYS A 220 14.06 3.18 -0.50
C LYS A 220 14.67 1.78 -0.58
N PRO A 221 14.13 0.84 -1.39
CA PRO A 221 14.76 -0.47 -1.56
C PRO A 221 16.17 -0.28 -2.13
N PRO A 222 17.17 -1.06 -1.67
CA PRO A 222 18.51 -0.99 -2.22
C PRO A 222 18.43 -1.27 -3.72
N GLU A 223 19.12 -0.46 -4.52
CA GLU A 223 19.16 -0.63 -5.96
C GLU A 223 19.59 -2.05 -6.27
N GLN A 224 18.71 -2.82 -6.93
CA GLN A 224 19.13 -4.09 -7.49
C GLN A 224 20.27 -3.77 -8.44
N LYS A 225 21.48 -4.23 -8.11
CA LYS A 225 22.58 -4.27 -9.06
C LYS A 225 22.09 -5.15 -10.20
N VAL A 226 21.51 -4.54 -11.22
CA VAL A 226 21.21 -5.21 -12.48
C VAL A 226 22.56 -5.76 -12.91
N GLN A 227 22.73 -7.09 -12.79
CA GLN A 227 23.84 -7.74 -13.44
C GLN A 227 23.68 -7.37 -14.91
N LYS A 228 24.56 -6.49 -15.40
CA LYS A 228 24.66 -6.21 -16.82
C LYS A 228 24.80 -7.59 -17.47
N VAL A 229 23.76 -8.03 -18.16
CA VAL A 229 23.88 -9.20 -19.02
C VAL A 229 25.06 -8.89 -19.94
N PRO A 230 26.11 -9.73 -19.97
CA PRO A 230 27.28 -9.45 -20.79
C PRO A 230 26.82 -9.16 -22.21
N GLU A 231 27.30 -8.04 -22.76
CA GLU A 231 26.95 -7.48 -24.07
C GLU A 231 27.03 -8.52 -25.21
N GLN A 232 27.80 -9.59 -24.99
CA GLN A 232 27.94 -10.76 -25.85
C GLN A 232 26.65 -11.58 -26.09
N VAL A 233 25.64 -11.48 -25.21
CA VAL A 233 24.36 -12.21 -25.40
C VAL A 233 23.40 -11.43 -26.33
N GLN A 234 23.52 -10.11 -26.40
CA GLN A 234 22.71 -9.28 -27.31
C GLN A 234 23.22 -9.37 -28.76
N GLU A 235 24.54 -9.40 -28.98
CA GLU A 235 25.11 -9.56 -30.33
C GLU A 235 24.74 -10.91 -30.98
N LYS A 236 24.72 -12.00 -30.21
CA LYS A 236 24.33 -13.33 -30.72
C LYS A 236 22.84 -13.39 -31.12
N LYS A 237 21.95 -12.65 -30.45
CA LYS A 237 20.53 -12.57 -30.82
C LYS A 237 20.31 -11.71 -32.08
N VAL A 238 21.09 -10.65 -32.26
CA VAL A 238 21.02 -9.78 -33.46
C VAL A 238 21.60 -10.49 -34.69
N GLN A 239 22.70 -11.24 -34.54
CA GLN A 239 23.28 -12.04 -35.62
C GLN A 239 22.36 -13.19 -36.05
N LYS A 240 21.73 -13.93 -35.12
CA LYS A 240 20.77 -14.99 -35.48
C LYS A 240 19.55 -14.46 -36.25
N LYS A 241 19.04 -13.27 -35.92
CA LYS A 241 17.99 -12.63 -36.72
C LYS A 241 18.49 -12.29 -38.13
N LYS A 242 19.67 -11.68 -38.30
CA LYS A 242 20.21 -11.33 -39.62
C LYS A 242 20.46 -12.54 -40.53
N VAL A 243 20.82 -13.70 -39.98
CA VAL A 243 21.00 -14.94 -40.76
C VAL A 243 19.66 -15.50 -41.24
N TRP A 244 18.61 -15.41 -40.42
CA TRP A 244 17.28 -15.91 -40.78
C TRP A 244 16.63 -15.11 -41.91
N TRP A 245 16.82 -13.79 -41.96
CA TRP A 245 16.30 -12.93 -43.04
C TRP A 245 17.00 -13.13 -44.39
N LYS A 246 18.25 -13.62 -44.41
CA LYS A 246 18.99 -13.89 -45.66
C LYS A 246 18.72 -15.27 -46.28
N GLN A 247 17.95 -16.12 -45.61
CA GLN A 247 17.53 -17.43 -46.12
C GLN A 247 16.10 -17.43 -46.68
N LEU A 248 15.38 -16.31 -46.54
CA LEU A 248 13.97 -16.18 -46.94
C LEU A 248 13.75 -15.19 -48.09
N PHE A 249 14.81 -14.59 -48.65
CA PHE A 249 14.79 -13.74 -49.84
C PHE A 249 16.05 -13.95 -50.67
#